data_AF-A0A9Q0Q9A7-F1
#
_entry.id   AF-A0A9Q0Q9A7-F1
#
_cell.length_a   1.000
_cell.length_b   1.000
_cell.length_c   1.000
_cell.angle_alpha   90.00
_cell.angle_beta   90.00
_cell.angle_gamma   90.00
#
_symmetry.space_group_name_H-M   'P 1'
#
loop_
_entity.id
_entity.type
_entity.pdbx_description
1 polymer ?
#
loop_
_entity_poly.entity_id
_entity_poly.type
_entity_poly.pdbx_seq_one_letter_code
_entity_poly.pdbx_strand_id
1 'polypeptide(L)'
;MGAKVAMRNLLPLLQKRLLSTLSSSTPTLSPLSTDPSSSFTVDFLINSCGLSTNSALSVSQKLHLGEKNIQKPQSVLEFLKAHGFKEAHVVKLIEKRPGVLRRGVDTNLKPKFEFLIANGFVGELLPDLITSNPNVLERALESNIKPCFEYWKSILGSNDKFIAVSKRCAVLLTYDCKSIIQPNVELLIKEGVPEERVVKMIVAQPRIIYQRRDRMAYAINAVKNLGLEPKAPMFIYALRSMLSMNEFTWKKKIEVMKSFGWTEEEILQAFKRYPFQLSSSEEKIRRSMDFLLNTLKMEKQAIIACPKFLMYSTEKRLRPRYDVLKILNSKKLIEIGKKMNYLLVTEKRFLENYVIKFANEVPGLLEVYMGTTKTKR
;
A
#
# COMPACT_ATOMS: atom_id res chain seq x y z
N MET A 1 28.96 -41.91 16.63
CA MET A 1 28.57 -41.97 18.05
C MET A 1 28.34 -40.54 18.51
N GLY A 2 27.12 -40.00 18.53
CA GLY A 2 26.06 -40.28 19.51
C GLY A 2 26.28 -39.34 20.72
N ALA A 3 25.36 -38.52 21.22
CA ALA A 3 23.95 -38.35 20.97
C ALA A 3 23.45 -36.96 21.47
N LYS A 4 22.41 -36.47 20.81
CA LYS A 4 21.21 -35.77 21.33
C LYS A 4 21.27 -35.22 22.76
N VAL A 5 21.18 -33.89 22.87
CA VAL A 5 20.56 -33.23 24.04
C VAL A 5 19.08 -33.05 23.73
N ALA A 6 18.23 -33.78 24.44
CA ALA A 6 16.79 -33.59 24.45
C ALA A 6 16.30 -33.49 25.91
N MET A 7 15.62 -32.38 26.19
CA MET A 7 14.41 -32.23 26.99
C MET A 7 14.24 -33.05 28.29
N ARG A 8 14.09 -32.35 29.42
CA ARG A 8 12.86 -32.24 30.25
C ARG A 8 13.19 -31.80 31.68
N ASN A 9 12.25 -31.08 32.29
CA ASN A 9 12.13 -30.77 33.73
C ASN A 9 12.70 -29.44 34.23
N LEU A 10 11.99 -28.34 33.93
CA LEU A 10 11.96 -27.15 34.80
C LEU A 10 10.52 -26.67 35.03
N LEU A 11 9.60 -27.61 35.27
CA LEU A 11 8.18 -27.34 35.53
C LEU A 11 7.78 -27.08 37.01
N PRO A 12 8.63 -26.98 38.05
CA PRO A 12 8.13 -26.68 39.40
C PRO A 12 8.50 -25.29 39.97
N LEU A 13 8.74 -24.26 39.15
CA LEU A 13 9.04 -22.90 39.66
C LEU A 13 7.87 -21.90 39.59
N LEU A 14 6.67 -22.32 39.18
CA LEU A 14 5.49 -21.44 39.05
C LEU A 14 4.42 -21.62 40.13
N GLN A 15 4.67 -22.39 41.20
CA GLN A 15 3.61 -22.78 42.14
C GLN A 15 3.84 -22.42 43.63
N LYS A 16 4.65 -21.40 43.95
CA LYS A 16 4.82 -20.93 45.34
C LYS A 16 4.74 -19.42 45.55
N ARG A 17 3.77 -18.74 44.93
CA ARG A 17 3.49 -17.34 45.30
C ARG A 17 2.03 -16.94 45.36
N LEU A 18 1.15 -17.93 45.54
CA LEU A 18 -0.24 -17.72 45.90
C LEU A 18 -0.46 -18.22 47.33
N LEU A 19 -1.03 -17.32 48.14
CA LEU A 19 -1.69 -17.48 49.45
C LEU A 19 -0.91 -16.99 50.68
N SER A 20 -1.67 -16.28 51.52
CA SER A 20 -1.39 -15.57 52.80
C SER A 20 -0.81 -14.16 52.65
N THR A 21 -1.39 -13.07 53.18
CA THR A 21 -2.52 -12.81 54.12
C THR A 21 -2.81 -11.30 54.05
N LEU A 22 -4.01 -10.87 53.64
CA LEU A 22 -5.06 -10.22 54.45
C LEU A 22 -4.60 -9.16 55.49
N SER A 23 -4.91 -7.89 55.20
CA SER A 23 -5.33 -6.91 56.21
C SER A 23 -6.40 -5.99 55.62
N SER A 24 -7.47 -5.87 56.39
CA SER A 24 -8.77 -5.30 56.06
C SER A 24 -8.80 -3.77 56.18
N SER A 25 -9.42 -3.11 55.19
CA SER A 25 -10.01 -1.79 55.36
C SER A 25 -11.27 -1.73 54.49
N THR A 26 -12.42 -1.62 55.12
CA THR A 26 -13.74 -1.56 54.49
C THR A 26 -13.93 -0.28 53.68
N PRO A 27 -14.32 -0.34 52.40
CA PRO A 27 -14.84 0.82 51.70
C PRO A 27 -16.37 0.83 51.82
N THR A 28 -16.85 1.93 52.40
CA THR A 28 -18.25 2.34 52.47
C THR A 28 -18.86 2.37 51.07
N LEU A 29 -19.94 1.61 50.86
CA LEU A 29 -20.77 1.65 49.66
C LEU A 29 -21.36 3.05 49.50
N SER A 30 -20.81 3.81 48.55
CA SER A 30 -21.43 5.04 48.05
C SER A 30 -22.22 4.69 46.78
N PRO A 31 -23.42 5.25 46.59
CA PRO A 31 -24.34 4.79 45.57
C PRO A 31 -23.83 5.06 44.16
N LEU A 32 -23.95 4.02 43.34
CA LEU A 32 -23.83 4.03 41.89
C LEU A 32 -24.73 5.12 41.30
N SER A 33 -24.14 6.23 40.85
CA SER A 33 -24.84 7.26 40.09
C SER A 33 -23.82 8.01 39.23
N THR A 34 -23.66 7.56 38.00
CA THR A 34 -23.46 8.42 36.82
C THR A 34 -23.65 7.53 35.60
N ASP A 35 -24.71 7.80 34.86
CA ASP A 35 -24.90 7.28 33.50
C ASP A 35 -23.68 7.71 32.66
N PRO A 36 -22.86 6.80 32.09
CA PRO A 36 -21.62 7.18 31.39
C PRO A 36 -21.85 7.80 30.00
N SER A 37 -23.11 8.08 29.63
CA SER A 37 -23.51 8.37 28.26
C SER A 37 -23.26 9.80 27.76
N SER A 38 -22.72 10.74 28.55
CA SER A 38 -22.28 12.05 28.02
C SER A 38 -21.11 12.65 28.80
N SER A 39 -19.89 12.16 28.55
CA SER A 39 -18.74 13.04 28.75
C SER A 39 -18.92 14.26 27.84
N PHE A 40 -18.77 15.48 28.35
CA PHE A 40 -18.79 16.72 27.54
C PHE A 40 -17.98 16.59 26.23
N THR A 41 -16.88 15.83 26.27
CA THR A 41 -16.09 15.54 25.07
C THR A 41 -16.86 14.74 24.03
N VAL A 42 -17.64 13.73 24.43
CA VAL A 42 -18.50 12.94 23.54
C VAL A 42 -19.56 13.84 22.89
N ASP A 43 -20.23 14.69 23.67
CA ASP A 43 -21.24 15.61 23.13
C ASP A 43 -20.63 16.59 22.13
N PHE A 44 -19.46 17.16 22.43
CA PHE A 44 -18.75 18.03 21.50
C PHE A 44 -18.39 17.29 20.20
N LEU A 45 -17.88 16.06 20.30
CA LEU A 45 -17.49 15.26 19.14
C LEU A 45 -18.69 14.91 18.25
N ILE A 46 -19.86 14.63 18.84
CA ILE A 46 -21.08 14.37 18.08
C ILE A 46 -21.59 15.66 17.45
N ASN A 47 -21.88 16.66 18.27
CA ASN A 47 -22.63 17.84 17.86
C ASN A 47 -21.80 18.84 17.04
N SER A 48 -20.49 18.95 17.31
CA SER A 48 -19.63 19.95 16.65
C SER A 48 -18.73 19.34 15.57
N CYS A 49 -18.24 18.10 15.77
CA CYS A 49 -17.36 17.43 14.82
C CYS A 49 -18.09 16.47 13.86
N GLY A 50 -19.38 16.16 14.09
CA GLY A 50 -20.18 15.27 13.23
C GLY A 50 -19.87 13.78 13.40
N LEU A 51 -19.26 13.36 14.51
CA LEU A 51 -18.95 11.95 14.74
C LEU A 51 -20.22 11.17 15.12
N SER A 52 -20.29 9.90 14.71
CA SER A 52 -21.29 8.98 15.25
C SER A 52 -21.03 8.73 16.74
N THR A 53 -22.07 8.36 17.50
CA THR A 53 -21.96 8.06 18.93
C THR A 53 -20.84 7.06 19.25
N ASN A 54 -20.76 5.95 18.50
CA ASN A 54 -19.72 4.94 18.69
C ASN A 54 -18.31 5.48 18.43
N SER A 55 -18.16 6.31 17.40
CA SER A 55 -16.88 6.94 17.06
C SER A 55 -16.46 7.97 18.11
N ALA A 56 -17.40 8.81 18.55
CA ALA A 56 -17.19 9.79 19.60
C ALA A 56 -16.76 9.15 20.93
N LEU A 57 -17.40 8.04 21.33
CA LEU A 57 -17.01 7.26 22.50
C LEU A 57 -15.60 6.66 22.38
N SER A 58 -15.21 6.18 21.19
CA SER A 58 -13.84 5.67 20.97
C SER A 58 -12.80 6.79 20.99
N VAL A 59 -13.14 7.95 20.42
CA VAL A 59 -12.25 9.11 20.37
C VAL A 59 -12.06 9.76 21.73
N SER A 60 -13.12 9.83 22.56
CA SER A 60 -13.06 10.42 23.90
C SER A 60 -12.12 9.67 24.86
N GLN A 61 -11.82 8.39 24.59
CA GLN A 61 -10.78 7.64 25.32
C GLN A 61 -9.36 8.15 25.04
N LYS A 62 -9.14 8.84 23.91
CA LYS A 62 -7.83 9.38 23.48
C LYS A 62 -7.76 10.90 23.67
N LEU A 63 -8.90 11.54 23.84
CA LEU A 63 -9.07 12.98 23.92
C LEU A 63 -10.00 13.33 25.06
N HIS A 64 -9.51 14.13 26.00
CA HIS A 64 -10.33 14.78 27.00
C HIS A 64 -10.31 16.29 26.74
N LEU A 65 -11.48 16.86 26.51
CA LEU A 65 -11.72 18.29 26.41
C LEU A 65 -12.32 18.76 27.74
N GLY A 66 -11.80 19.86 28.27
CA GLY A 66 -12.39 20.51 29.44
C GLY A 66 -13.46 21.49 29.02
N GLU A 67 -14.60 21.49 29.73
CA GLU A 67 -15.74 22.41 29.50
C GLU A 67 -15.30 23.88 29.45
N LYS A 68 -14.36 24.27 30.31
CA LYS A 68 -13.83 25.65 30.41
C LYS A 68 -12.98 26.10 29.20
N ASN A 69 -12.69 25.22 28.25
CA ASN A 69 -11.81 25.51 27.11
C ASN A 69 -12.41 25.07 25.77
N ILE A 70 -13.72 25.22 25.59
CA ILE A 70 -14.42 24.90 24.33
C ILE A 70 -14.02 25.80 23.16
N GLN A 71 -13.55 27.01 23.44
CA GLN A 71 -13.16 27.99 22.41
C GLN A 71 -12.00 27.49 21.55
N LYS A 72 -11.08 26.73 22.15
CA LYS A 72 -9.93 26.19 21.42
C LYS A 72 -10.31 25.12 20.38
N PRO A 73 -11.00 24.01 20.71
CA PRO A 73 -11.43 23.06 19.71
C PRO A 73 -12.41 23.69 18.70
N GLN A 74 -13.26 24.62 19.12
CA GLN A 74 -14.18 25.34 18.23
C GLN A 74 -13.43 26.18 17.18
N SER A 75 -12.47 27.00 17.60
CA SER A 75 -11.63 27.79 16.68
C SER A 75 -10.84 26.91 15.72
N VAL A 76 -10.39 25.71 16.14
CA VAL A 76 -9.79 24.73 15.23
C VAL A 76 -10.79 24.27 14.16
N LEU A 77 -12.04 23.97 14.53
CA LEU A 77 -13.07 23.54 13.57
C LEU A 77 -13.42 24.66 12.57
N GLU A 78 -13.57 25.89 13.05
CA GLU A 78 -13.82 27.06 12.21
C GLU A 78 -12.66 27.30 11.24
N PHE A 79 -11.42 27.22 11.74
CA PHE A 79 -10.23 27.32 10.92
C PHE A 79 -10.18 26.25 9.83
N LEU A 80 -10.50 24.98 10.16
CA LEU A 80 -10.55 23.90 9.18
C LEU A 80 -11.62 24.17 8.11
N LYS A 81 -12.83 24.57 8.51
CA LYS A 81 -13.93 24.90 7.59
C LYS A 81 -13.55 26.04 6.65
N ALA A 82 -12.92 27.09 7.18
CA ALA A 82 -12.42 28.22 6.40
C ALA A 82 -11.37 27.81 5.34
N HIS A 83 -10.69 26.68 5.52
CA HIS A 83 -9.71 26.12 4.59
C HIS A 83 -10.26 24.94 3.77
N GLY A 84 -11.58 24.88 3.57
CA GLY A 84 -12.23 23.92 2.67
C GLY A 84 -12.44 22.52 3.26
N PHE A 85 -12.28 22.32 4.56
CA PHE A 85 -12.62 21.04 5.19
C PHE A 85 -14.14 20.89 5.31
N LYS A 86 -14.68 19.96 4.52
CA LYS A 86 -16.04 19.45 4.64
C LYS A 86 -16.18 18.57 5.89
N GLU A 87 -17.42 18.33 6.31
CA GLU A 87 -17.74 17.49 7.47
C GLU A 87 -17.07 16.11 7.42
N ALA A 88 -17.12 15.42 6.27
CA ALA A 88 -16.44 14.14 6.08
C ALA A 88 -14.92 14.20 6.30
N HIS A 89 -14.28 15.32 5.95
CA HIS A 89 -12.85 15.54 6.22
C HIS A 89 -12.59 15.74 7.71
N VAL A 90 -13.43 16.54 8.38
CA VAL A 90 -13.34 16.79 9.83
C VAL A 90 -13.49 15.49 10.59
N VAL A 91 -14.57 14.73 10.36
CA VAL A 91 -14.82 13.43 11.00
C VAL A 91 -13.60 12.52 10.85
N LYS A 92 -13.15 12.29 9.61
CA LYS A 92 -11.99 11.43 9.33
C LYS A 92 -10.70 11.90 10.00
N LEU A 93 -10.47 13.22 10.07
CA LEU A 93 -9.30 13.79 10.72
C LEU A 93 -9.36 13.58 12.24
N ILE A 94 -10.49 13.87 12.87
CA ILE A 94 -10.68 13.74 14.32
C ILE A 94 -10.61 12.28 14.74
N GLU A 95 -11.22 11.36 14.02
CA GLU A 95 -11.13 9.91 14.28
C GLU A 95 -9.69 9.40 14.30
N LYS A 96 -8.89 9.84 13.31
CA LYS A 96 -7.49 9.43 13.20
C LYS A 96 -6.58 10.14 14.18
N ARG A 97 -6.79 11.44 14.41
CA ARG A 97 -5.91 12.26 15.25
C ARG A 97 -6.69 13.29 16.07
N PRO A 98 -7.36 12.85 17.15
CA PRO A 98 -8.16 13.73 18.01
C PRO A 98 -7.38 14.90 18.60
N GLY A 99 -6.08 14.70 18.86
CA GLY A 99 -5.19 15.71 19.43
C GLY A 99 -5.05 17.00 18.59
N VAL A 100 -5.50 17.01 17.33
CA VAL A 100 -5.55 18.23 16.51
C VAL A 100 -6.42 19.32 17.15
N LEU A 101 -7.49 18.94 17.85
CA LEU A 101 -8.40 19.86 18.54
C LEU A 101 -7.75 20.64 19.69
N ARG A 102 -6.56 20.20 20.15
CA ARG A 102 -5.79 20.90 21.20
C ARG A 102 -4.71 21.81 20.63
N ARG A 103 -4.48 21.81 19.31
CA ARG A 103 -3.43 22.61 18.66
C ARG A 103 -3.84 24.09 18.62
N GLY A 104 -2.88 24.99 18.70
CA GLY A 104 -3.13 26.42 18.52
C GLY A 104 -3.29 26.73 17.03
N VAL A 105 -4.33 27.49 16.68
CA VAL A 105 -4.56 27.90 15.29
C VAL A 105 -3.37 28.73 14.80
N ASP A 106 -3.09 29.87 15.44
CA ASP A 106 -2.05 30.80 14.98
C ASP A 106 -0.62 30.27 15.16
N THR A 107 -0.37 29.51 16.24
CA THR A 107 0.98 29.04 16.58
C THR A 107 1.36 27.72 15.90
N ASN A 108 0.40 26.96 15.37
CA ASN A 108 0.68 25.61 14.87
C ASN A 108 0.00 25.27 13.54
N LEU A 109 -1.31 25.52 13.39
CA LEU A 109 -2.05 25.11 12.21
C LEU A 109 -1.82 26.09 11.05
N LYS A 110 -2.05 27.38 11.30
CA LYS A 110 -1.96 28.45 10.31
C LYS A 110 -0.62 28.47 9.56
N PRO A 111 0.56 28.47 10.22
CA PRO A 111 1.83 28.47 9.50
C PRO A 111 2.04 27.24 8.60
N LYS A 112 1.52 26.07 8.99
CA LYS A 112 1.61 24.85 8.17
C LYS A 112 0.66 24.91 6.97
N PHE A 113 -0.55 25.43 7.16
CA PHE A 113 -1.52 25.57 6.08
C PHE A 113 -1.02 26.58 5.05
N GLU A 114 -0.54 27.74 5.49
CA GLU A 114 0.07 28.76 4.63
C GLU A 114 1.24 28.17 3.82
N PHE A 115 2.14 27.42 4.47
CA PHE A 115 3.24 26.75 3.77
C PHE A 115 2.75 25.76 2.71
N LEU A 116 1.76 24.92 3.02
CA LEU A 116 1.24 23.92 2.09
C LEU A 116 0.52 24.60 0.90
N ILE A 117 -0.28 25.62 1.17
CA ILE A 117 -1.00 26.40 0.15
C ILE A 117 -0.01 27.11 -0.78
N ALA A 118 0.99 27.79 -0.22
CA ALA A 118 2.05 28.45 -1.00
C ALA A 118 2.84 27.48 -1.88
N ASN A 119 2.81 26.19 -1.56
CA ASN A 119 3.47 25.13 -2.33
C ASN A 119 2.53 24.31 -3.21
N GLY A 120 1.31 24.80 -3.45
CA GLY A 120 0.39 24.24 -4.44
C GLY A 120 -0.65 23.25 -3.90
N PHE A 121 -0.70 23.01 -2.59
CA PHE A 121 -1.82 22.27 -1.98
C PHE A 121 -3.02 23.21 -1.82
N VAL A 122 -3.74 23.45 -2.92
CA VAL A 122 -4.90 24.33 -3.00
C VAL A 122 -6.20 23.54 -3.21
N GLY A 123 -7.33 24.11 -2.78
CA GLY A 123 -8.64 23.47 -2.87
C GLY A 123 -8.67 22.13 -2.13
N GLU A 124 -9.29 21.11 -2.73
CA GLU A 124 -9.45 19.78 -2.13
C GLU A 124 -8.10 19.07 -1.83
N LEU A 125 -7.00 19.50 -2.46
CA LEU A 125 -5.68 18.89 -2.23
C LEU A 125 -5.20 19.01 -0.78
N LEU A 126 -5.55 20.11 -0.11
CA LEU A 126 -5.13 20.38 1.26
C LEU A 126 -5.88 19.49 2.28
N PRO A 127 -7.23 19.46 2.30
CA PRO A 127 -7.98 18.51 3.11
C PRO A 127 -7.62 17.04 2.81
N ASP A 128 -7.44 16.67 1.53
CA ASP A 128 -7.08 15.31 1.15
C ASP A 128 -5.73 14.88 1.72
N LEU A 129 -4.72 15.75 1.61
CA LEU A 129 -3.38 15.49 2.17
C LEU A 129 -3.44 15.30 3.69
N ILE A 130 -4.07 16.25 4.40
CA ILE A 130 -4.10 16.29 5.86
C ILE A 130 -4.91 15.11 6.42
N THR A 131 -6.06 14.78 5.82
CA THR A 131 -6.86 13.63 6.27
C THR A 131 -6.22 12.29 5.92
N SER A 132 -5.40 12.25 4.86
CA SER A 132 -4.62 11.06 4.50
C SER A 132 -3.45 10.82 5.46
N ASN A 133 -2.78 11.88 5.91
CA ASN A 133 -1.70 11.81 6.88
C ASN A 133 -1.71 12.98 7.90
N PRO A 134 -2.51 12.87 8.97
CA PRO A 134 -2.65 13.93 9.98
C PRO A 134 -1.35 14.27 10.72
N ASN A 135 -0.36 13.37 10.71
CA ASN A 135 0.92 13.59 11.36
C ASN A 135 1.65 14.83 10.83
N VAL A 136 1.30 15.32 9.63
CA VAL A 136 1.85 16.57 9.08
C VAL A 136 1.58 17.76 10.01
N LEU A 137 0.47 17.73 10.76
CA LEU A 137 0.13 18.80 11.72
C LEU A 137 0.95 18.73 13.02
N GLU A 138 1.63 17.62 13.27
CA GLU A 138 2.40 17.41 14.50
C GLU A 138 3.91 17.59 14.31
N ARG A 139 4.40 17.41 13.09
CA ARG A 139 5.81 17.63 12.77
C ARG A 139 6.14 19.11 12.80
N ALA A 140 7.37 19.43 13.18
CA ALA A 140 7.85 20.80 13.19
C ALA A 140 7.96 21.33 11.75
N LEU A 141 7.45 22.53 11.51
CA LEU A 141 7.45 23.14 10.18
C LEU A 141 8.88 23.37 9.68
N GLU A 142 9.70 24.04 10.48
CA GLU A 142 11.06 24.46 10.10
C GLU A 142 12.07 23.31 10.05
N SER A 143 12.05 22.39 11.02
CA SER A 143 13.08 21.35 11.13
C SER A 143 12.70 20.03 10.44
N ASN A 144 11.44 19.83 10.04
CA ASN A 144 11.00 18.59 9.38
C ASN A 144 10.31 18.85 8.03
N ILE A 145 9.19 19.59 8.01
CA ILE A 145 8.33 19.67 6.83
C ILE A 145 9.04 20.42 5.69
N LYS A 146 9.54 21.64 5.96
CA LYS A 146 10.24 22.47 4.96
C LYS A 146 11.46 21.78 4.36
N PRO A 147 12.43 21.26 5.14
CA PRO A 147 13.60 20.60 4.57
C PRO A 147 13.25 19.36 3.73
N CYS A 148 12.22 18.62 4.16
CA CYS A 148 11.79 17.44 3.43
C CYS A 148 11.10 17.82 2.11
N PHE A 149 10.29 18.87 2.12
CA PHE A 149 9.70 19.41 0.90
C PHE A 149 10.76 19.91 -0.09
N GLU A 150 11.74 20.70 0.36
CA GLU A 150 12.81 21.21 -0.49
C GLU A 150 13.67 20.08 -1.09
N TYR A 151 13.96 19.05 -0.31
CA TYR A 151 14.65 17.87 -0.81
C TYR A 151 13.86 17.13 -1.89
N TRP A 152 12.55 16.95 -1.68
CA TRP A 152 11.72 16.34 -2.72
C TRP A 152 11.60 17.20 -3.97
N LYS A 153 11.51 18.52 -3.80
CA LYS A 153 11.47 19.48 -4.89
C LYS A 153 12.76 19.44 -5.71
N SER A 154 13.92 19.32 -5.07
CA SER A 154 15.20 19.21 -5.79
C SER A 154 15.30 17.94 -6.64
N ILE A 155 14.83 16.79 -6.12
CA ILE A 155 14.83 15.52 -6.88
C ILE A 155 13.78 15.51 -8.00
N LEU A 156 12.57 15.98 -7.72
CA LEU A 156 11.44 15.88 -8.64
C LEU A 156 11.43 17.02 -9.67
N GLY A 157 12.07 18.15 -9.35
CA GLY A 157 12.19 19.34 -10.20
C GLY A 157 10.94 20.21 -10.29
N SER A 158 9.85 19.89 -9.57
CA SER A 158 8.65 20.75 -9.51
C SER A 158 7.72 20.39 -8.35
N ASN A 159 6.94 21.38 -7.89
CA ASN A 159 5.90 21.17 -6.88
C ASN A 159 4.77 20.24 -7.40
N ASP A 160 4.39 20.35 -8.68
CA ASP A 160 3.33 19.52 -9.26
C ASP A 160 3.67 18.03 -9.25
N LYS A 161 4.91 17.68 -9.60
CA LYS A 161 5.39 16.30 -9.48
C LYS A 161 5.38 15.84 -8.02
N PHE A 162 5.78 16.70 -7.08
CA PHE A 162 5.69 16.35 -5.66
C PHE A 162 4.25 16.09 -5.21
N ILE A 163 3.31 16.94 -5.60
CA ILE A 163 1.88 16.77 -5.30
C ILE A 163 1.34 15.47 -5.90
N ALA A 164 1.72 15.13 -7.13
CA ALA A 164 1.32 13.86 -7.74
C ALA A 164 1.84 12.63 -6.96
N VAL A 165 3.04 12.73 -6.40
CA VAL A 165 3.65 11.67 -5.58
C VAL A 165 3.03 11.63 -4.17
N SER A 166 2.72 12.77 -3.56
CA SER A 166 2.09 12.86 -2.24
C SER A 166 0.67 12.32 -2.22
N LYS A 167 -0.08 12.45 -3.30
CA LYS A 167 -1.38 11.75 -3.49
C LYS A 167 -1.25 10.23 -3.39
N ARG A 168 -0.13 9.65 -3.86
CA ARG A 168 0.14 8.21 -3.75
C ARG A 168 0.71 7.82 -2.38
N CYS A 169 1.39 8.75 -1.71
CA CYS A 169 2.11 8.50 -0.47
C CYS A 169 2.12 9.75 0.42
N ALA A 170 1.02 9.99 1.15
CA ALA A 170 0.85 11.19 1.98
C ALA A 170 1.88 11.32 3.11
N VAL A 171 2.61 10.24 3.42
CA VAL A 171 3.65 10.22 4.45
C VAL A 171 4.97 10.88 4.03
N LEU A 172 5.11 11.32 2.78
CA LEU A 172 6.32 11.98 2.27
C LEU A 172 6.79 13.17 3.12
N LEU A 173 5.87 13.98 3.64
CA LEU A 173 6.20 15.18 4.43
C LEU A 173 6.53 14.89 5.90
N THR A 174 6.22 13.69 6.39
CA THR A 174 6.32 13.38 7.82
C THR A 174 7.47 12.44 8.15
N TYR A 175 7.97 11.69 7.17
CA TYR A 175 9.15 10.88 7.35
C TYR A 175 10.41 11.73 7.38
N ASP A 176 11.44 11.21 8.03
CA ASP A 176 12.72 11.87 8.09
C ASP A 176 13.45 11.79 6.74
N CYS A 177 13.34 12.86 5.96
CA CYS A 177 14.02 12.99 4.69
C CYS A 177 15.55 12.89 4.82
N LYS A 178 16.13 13.52 5.85
CA LYS A 178 17.59 13.60 6.00
C LYS A 178 18.20 12.28 6.45
N SER A 179 17.56 11.57 7.39
CA SER A 179 18.16 10.35 7.95
C SER A 179 17.87 9.08 7.15
N ILE A 180 16.76 9.04 6.39
CA ILE A 180 16.29 7.82 5.69
C ILE A 180 16.28 8.01 4.17
N ILE A 181 15.54 8.99 3.65
CA ILE A 181 15.28 9.09 2.21
C ILE A 181 16.57 9.45 1.47
N GLN A 182 17.22 10.54 1.89
CA GLN A 182 18.41 11.05 1.23
C GLN A 182 19.55 10.02 1.14
N PRO A 183 19.92 9.34 2.23
CA PRO A 183 20.95 8.30 2.20
C PRO A 183 20.63 7.13 1.28
N ASN A 184 19.35 6.74 1.15
CA ASN A 184 18.96 5.66 0.24
C ASN A 184 19.02 6.09 -1.22
N VAL A 185 18.68 7.35 -1.53
CA VAL A 185 18.84 7.92 -2.88
C VAL A 185 20.32 8.00 -3.24
N GLU A 186 21.13 8.56 -2.35
CA GLU A 186 22.59 8.66 -2.52
C GLU A 186 23.24 7.29 -2.69
N LEU A 187 22.81 6.28 -1.91
CA LEU A 187 23.30 4.91 -2.05
C LEU A 187 22.99 4.33 -3.43
N LEU A 188 21.78 4.51 -3.95
CA LEU A 188 21.41 4.01 -5.28
C LEU A 188 22.25 4.66 -6.39
N ILE A 189 22.47 5.97 -6.29
CA ILE A 189 23.30 6.72 -7.23
C ILE A 189 24.76 6.26 -7.13
N LYS A 190 25.29 6.12 -5.91
CA LYS A 190 26.65 5.62 -5.64
C LYS A 190 26.87 4.22 -6.21
N GLU A 191 25.86 3.36 -6.14
CA GLU A 191 25.88 2.02 -6.71
C GLU A 191 25.73 2.01 -8.24
N GLY A 192 25.55 3.17 -8.88
CA GLY A 192 25.53 3.33 -10.33
C GLY A 192 24.14 3.27 -10.96
N VAL A 193 23.06 3.36 -10.17
CA VAL A 193 21.71 3.54 -10.72
C VAL A 193 21.56 4.96 -11.24
N PRO A 194 21.19 5.18 -12.52
CA PRO A 194 21.02 6.53 -13.04
C PRO A 194 19.94 7.31 -12.28
N GLU A 195 20.22 8.58 -12.00
CA GLU A 195 19.36 9.47 -11.20
C GLU A 195 17.93 9.52 -11.74
N GLU A 196 17.76 9.69 -13.06
CA GLU A 196 16.46 9.66 -13.74
C GLU A 196 15.63 8.39 -13.43
N ARG A 197 16.29 7.24 -13.22
CA ARG A 197 15.61 5.99 -12.88
C ARG A 197 15.28 5.90 -11.42
N VAL A 198 16.12 6.46 -10.54
CA VAL A 198 15.79 6.60 -9.12
C VAL A 198 14.54 7.46 -8.98
N VAL A 199 14.50 8.62 -9.65
CA VAL A 199 13.33 9.50 -9.72
C VAL A 199 12.09 8.74 -10.22
N LYS A 200 12.21 8.05 -11.37
CA LYS A 200 11.10 7.25 -11.94
C LYS A 200 10.59 6.19 -10.96
N MET A 201 11.50 5.54 -10.24
CA MET A 201 11.18 4.50 -9.26
C MET A 201 10.42 5.08 -8.06
N ILE A 202 10.87 6.23 -7.56
CA ILE A 202 10.22 6.98 -6.46
C ILE A 202 8.82 7.43 -6.88
N VAL A 203 8.67 8.04 -8.06
CA VAL A 203 7.37 8.51 -8.56
C VAL A 203 6.38 7.34 -8.69
N ALA A 204 6.86 6.19 -9.17
CA ALA A 204 6.02 5.00 -9.33
C ALA A 204 5.66 4.32 -8.01
N GLN A 205 6.57 4.30 -7.03
CA GLN A 205 6.35 3.65 -5.73
C GLN A 205 7.21 4.31 -4.63
N PRO A 206 6.74 5.41 -4.02
CA PRO A 206 7.56 6.18 -3.07
C PRO A 206 7.98 5.35 -1.86
N ARG A 207 7.14 4.39 -1.43
CA ARG A 207 7.35 3.54 -0.25
C ARG A 207 8.68 2.75 -0.23
N ILE A 208 9.30 2.52 -1.38
CA ILE A 208 10.55 1.76 -1.46
C ILE A 208 11.76 2.52 -0.91
N ILE A 209 11.73 3.85 -0.91
CA ILE A 209 12.89 4.65 -0.50
C ILE A 209 12.97 4.82 1.02
N TYR A 210 11.92 4.44 1.75
CA TYR A 210 11.86 4.51 3.22
C TYR A 210 12.41 3.28 3.92
N GLN A 211 13.03 2.38 3.19
CA GLN A 211 13.56 1.14 3.75
C GLN A 211 14.71 1.47 4.70
N ARG A 212 14.88 0.65 5.73
CA ARG A 212 16.07 0.74 6.58
C ARG A 212 17.33 0.57 5.71
N ARG A 213 18.42 1.27 6.06
CA ARG A 213 19.64 1.30 5.24
C ARG A 213 20.23 -0.09 5.00
N ASP A 214 20.23 -0.94 6.03
CA ASP A 214 20.65 -2.34 5.95
C ASP A 214 19.79 -3.14 4.96
N ARG A 215 18.46 -2.95 4.99
CA ARG A 215 17.54 -3.59 4.05
C ARG A 215 17.75 -3.12 2.62
N MET A 216 17.96 -1.82 2.40
CA MET A 216 18.24 -1.26 1.09
C MET A 216 19.54 -1.83 0.52
N ALA A 217 20.62 -1.80 1.31
CA ALA A 217 21.94 -2.33 0.91
C ALA A 217 21.88 -3.83 0.59
N TYR A 218 21.20 -4.62 1.44
CA TYR A 218 20.95 -6.04 1.16
C TYR A 218 20.25 -6.25 -0.18
N ALA A 219 19.17 -5.49 -0.44
CA ALA A 219 18.38 -5.69 -1.65
C ALA A 219 19.15 -5.28 -2.92
N ILE A 220 19.94 -4.20 -2.85
CA ILE A 220 20.86 -3.80 -3.92
C ILE A 220 21.84 -4.93 -4.23
N ASN A 221 22.52 -5.46 -3.21
CA ASN A 221 23.47 -6.55 -3.37
C ASN A 221 22.82 -7.84 -3.89
N ALA A 222 21.62 -8.17 -3.40
CA ALA A 222 20.87 -9.32 -3.88
C ALA A 222 20.53 -9.19 -5.38
N VAL A 223 20.10 -8.01 -5.85
CA VAL A 223 19.82 -7.77 -7.27
C VAL A 223 21.10 -7.85 -8.11
N LYS A 224 22.22 -7.30 -7.62
CA LYS A 224 23.54 -7.39 -8.29
C LYS A 224 24.00 -8.85 -8.39
N ASN A 225 23.86 -9.64 -7.33
CA ASN A 225 24.23 -11.06 -7.30
C ASN A 225 23.40 -11.93 -8.25
N LEU A 226 22.19 -11.48 -8.65
CA LEU A 226 21.41 -12.12 -9.70
C LEU A 226 21.97 -11.85 -11.12
N GLY A 227 22.93 -10.93 -11.24
CA GLY A 227 23.52 -10.48 -12.50
C GLY A 227 22.76 -9.33 -13.17
N LEU A 228 21.99 -8.55 -12.40
CA LEU A 228 21.39 -7.30 -12.88
C LEU A 228 22.28 -6.13 -12.51
N GLU A 229 22.87 -5.52 -13.52
CA GLU A 229 23.67 -4.30 -13.34
C GLU A 229 22.80 -3.12 -12.87
N PRO A 230 23.29 -2.26 -11.96
CA PRO A 230 22.60 -1.03 -11.54
C PRO A 230 22.17 -0.12 -12.70
N LYS A 231 22.97 -0.12 -13.77
CA LYS A 231 22.69 0.59 -15.03
C LYS A 231 21.70 -0.14 -15.95
N ALA A 232 21.18 -1.32 -15.62
CA ALA A 232 20.13 -1.98 -16.41
C ALA A 232 18.73 -1.43 -16.09
N PRO A 233 17.83 -1.22 -17.07
CA PRO A 233 16.47 -0.76 -16.82
C PRO A 233 15.67 -1.67 -15.86
N MET A 234 15.96 -2.97 -15.87
CA MET A 234 15.28 -3.97 -15.03
C MET A 234 15.70 -3.90 -13.56
N PHE A 235 16.82 -3.25 -13.24
CA PHE A 235 17.37 -3.18 -11.89
C PHE A 235 16.36 -2.60 -10.89
N ILE A 236 15.80 -1.43 -11.18
CA ILE A 236 14.86 -0.75 -10.27
C ILE A 236 13.56 -1.55 -10.06
N TYR A 237 13.14 -2.33 -11.04
CA TYR A 237 11.95 -3.19 -10.92
C TYR A 237 12.24 -4.44 -10.10
N ALA A 238 13.43 -5.02 -10.25
CA ALA A 238 13.91 -6.14 -9.43
C ALA A 238 14.06 -5.71 -7.97
N LEU A 239 14.73 -4.58 -7.75
CA LEU A 239 14.90 -3.97 -6.44
C LEU A 239 13.55 -3.70 -5.78
N ARG A 240 12.61 -3.07 -6.51
CA ARG A 240 11.24 -2.84 -6.01
C ARG A 240 10.56 -4.14 -5.59
N SER A 241 10.67 -5.20 -6.39
CA SER A 241 10.07 -6.49 -6.03
C SER A 241 10.71 -7.04 -4.76
N MET A 242 12.04 -7.06 -4.66
CA MET A 242 12.74 -7.57 -3.47
C MET A 242 12.44 -6.75 -2.20
N LEU A 243 12.34 -5.43 -2.30
CA LEU A 243 11.99 -4.57 -1.17
C LEU A 243 10.53 -4.73 -0.70
N SER A 244 9.65 -5.29 -1.53
CA SER A 244 8.23 -5.47 -1.20
C SER A 244 7.94 -6.70 -0.32
N MET A 245 8.93 -7.57 -0.08
CA MET A 245 8.76 -8.79 0.71
C MET A 245 10.02 -9.14 1.50
N ASN A 246 9.88 -9.95 2.54
CA ASN A 246 11.02 -10.49 3.28
C ASN A 246 11.56 -11.77 2.62
N GLU A 247 12.70 -12.25 3.10
CA GLU A 247 13.36 -13.44 2.55
C GLU A 247 12.52 -14.72 2.68
N PHE A 248 11.76 -14.85 3.77
CA PHE A 248 10.86 -15.99 3.96
C PHE A 248 9.76 -16.04 2.90
N THR A 249 9.11 -14.90 2.64
CA THR A 249 8.11 -14.77 1.58
C THR A 249 8.72 -15.01 0.20
N TRP A 250 9.94 -14.53 -0.04
CA TRP A 250 10.67 -14.81 -1.28
C TRP A 250 10.87 -16.33 -1.47
N LYS A 251 11.44 -17.02 -0.48
CA LYS A 251 11.69 -18.47 -0.51
C LYS A 251 10.41 -19.26 -0.76
N LYS A 252 9.32 -18.94 -0.06
CA LYS A 252 8.02 -19.59 -0.31
C LYS A 252 7.55 -19.45 -1.75
N LYS A 253 7.70 -18.27 -2.35
CA LYS A 253 7.30 -18.06 -3.76
C LYS A 253 8.20 -18.82 -4.73
N ILE A 254 9.49 -18.95 -4.44
CA ILE A 254 10.40 -19.83 -5.21
C ILE A 254 9.92 -21.28 -5.15
N GLU A 255 9.60 -21.80 -3.96
CA GLU A 255 9.10 -23.17 -3.79
C GLU A 255 7.76 -23.41 -4.50
N VAL A 256 6.87 -22.41 -4.54
CA VAL A 256 5.64 -22.49 -5.34
C VAL A 256 5.93 -22.62 -6.83
N MET A 257 6.91 -21.88 -7.35
CA MET A 257 7.27 -22.02 -8.76
C MET A 257 7.93 -23.38 -9.03
N LYS A 258 8.78 -23.86 -8.11
CA LYS A 258 9.40 -25.21 -8.19
C LYS A 258 8.36 -26.33 -8.21
N SER A 259 7.25 -26.20 -7.47
CA SER A 259 6.16 -27.19 -7.51
C SER A 259 5.49 -27.34 -8.88
N PHE A 260 5.70 -26.39 -9.80
CA PHE A 260 5.27 -26.49 -11.20
C PHE A 260 6.40 -26.96 -12.15
N GLY A 261 7.47 -27.54 -11.63
CA GLY A 261 8.57 -28.11 -12.41
C GLY A 261 9.56 -27.09 -12.98
N TRP A 262 9.63 -25.89 -12.39
CA TRP A 262 10.64 -24.89 -12.73
C TRP A 262 11.91 -25.11 -11.90
N THR A 263 13.08 -24.97 -12.51
CA THR A 263 14.33 -24.90 -11.73
C THR A 263 14.50 -23.52 -11.11
N GLU A 264 15.39 -23.41 -10.12
CA GLU A 264 15.68 -22.11 -9.51
C GLU A 264 16.26 -21.14 -10.54
N GLU A 265 17.14 -21.62 -11.41
CA GLU A 265 17.76 -20.85 -12.49
C GLU A 265 16.70 -20.32 -13.47
N GLU A 266 15.71 -21.14 -13.86
CA GLU A 266 14.61 -20.73 -14.72
C GLU A 266 13.76 -19.63 -14.06
N ILE A 267 13.49 -19.76 -12.76
CA ILE A 267 12.73 -18.75 -11.99
C ILE A 267 13.51 -17.44 -11.94
N LEU A 268 14.81 -17.49 -11.68
CA LEU A 268 15.66 -16.30 -11.62
C LEU A 268 15.83 -15.65 -13.00
N GLN A 269 15.94 -16.44 -14.08
CA GLN A 269 15.94 -15.92 -15.45
C GLN A 269 14.63 -15.20 -15.79
N ALA A 270 13.48 -15.79 -15.46
CA ALA A 270 12.19 -15.16 -15.60
C ALA A 270 12.07 -13.89 -14.74
N PHE A 271 12.60 -13.91 -13.52
CA PHE A 271 12.60 -12.77 -12.62
C PHE A 271 13.41 -11.60 -13.19
N LYS A 272 14.59 -11.86 -13.76
CA LYS A 272 15.40 -10.82 -14.43
C LYS A 272 14.67 -10.17 -15.60
N ARG A 273 13.89 -10.95 -16.35
CA ARG A 273 13.09 -10.46 -17.48
C ARG A 273 11.86 -9.69 -17.01
N TYR A 274 11.21 -10.15 -15.94
CA TYR A 274 9.99 -9.55 -15.42
C TYR A 274 9.82 -9.76 -13.91
N PRO A 275 10.42 -8.89 -13.07
CA PRO A 275 10.45 -9.08 -11.62
C PRO A 275 9.08 -9.16 -10.95
N PHE A 276 8.09 -8.46 -11.52
CA PHE A 276 6.75 -8.38 -10.97
C PHE A 276 6.01 -9.72 -10.93
N GLN A 277 6.51 -10.78 -11.61
CA GLN A 277 5.93 -12.12 -11.52
C GLN A 277 5.87 -12.61 -10.06
N LEU A 278 6.87 -12.28 -9.23
CA LEU A 278 6.93 -12.68 -7.83
C LEU A 278 6.30 -11.66 -6.89
N SER A 279 5.76 -10.54 -7.40
CA SER A 279 5.08 -9.54 -6.55
C SER A 279 3.66 -9.96 -6.15
N SER A 280 3.06 -10.95 -6.82
CA SER A 280 1.74 -11.51 -6.49
C SER A 280 1.77 -12.41 -5.24
N SER A 281 0.62 -12.69 -4.63
CA SER A 281 0.51 -13.70 -3.56
C SER A 281 0.77 -15.11 -4.10
N GLU A 282 1.19 -16.02 -3.22
CA GLU A 282 1.42 -17.43 -3.58
C GLU A 282 0.18 -18.06 -4.22
N GLU A 283 -0.99 -17.79 -3.65
CA GLU A 283 -2.27 -18.30 -4.15
C GLU A 283 -2.59 -17.80 -5.57
N LYS A 284 -2.33 -16.51 -5.83
CA LYS A 284 -2.50 -15.96 -7.18
C LYS A 284 -1.53 -16.59 -8.17
N ILE A 285 -0.28 -16.84 -7.77
CA ILE A 285 0.70 -17.52 -8.61
C ILE A 285 0.20 -18.93 -8.95
N ARG A 286 -0.26 -19.71 -7.97
CA ARG A 286 -0.81 -21.07 -8.20
C ARG A 286 -1.97 -21.05 -9.20
N ARG A 287 -2.97 -20.19 -8.99
CA ARG A 287 -4.12 -20.07 -9.91
C ARG A 287 -3.71 -19.65 -11.33
N SER A 288 -2.72 -18.76 -11.43
CA SER A 288 -2.21 -18.32 -12.74
C SER A 288 -1.47 -19.44 -13.45
N MET A 289 -0.61 -20.17 -12.73
CA MET A 289 0.14 -21.32 -13.26
C MET A 289 -0.79 -22.46 -13.69
N ASP A 290 -1.77 -22.81 -12.87
CA ASP A 290 -2.80 -23.80 -13.23
C ASP A 290 -3.52 -23.42 -14.51
N PHE A 291 -4.00 -22.17 -14.62
CA PHE A 291 -4.65 -21.72 -15.85
C PHE A 291 -3.73 -21.78 -17.07
N LEU A 292 -2.47 -21.34 -16.95
CA LEU A 292 -1.52 -21.32 -18.06
C LEU A 292 -1.13 -22.73 -18.52
N LEU A 293 -0.82 -23.63 -17.59
CA LEU A 293 -0.36 -24.98 -17.90
C LEU A 293 -1.52 -25.92 -18.23
N ASN A 294 -2.61 -25.88 -17.45
CA ASN A 294 -3.68 -26.87 -17.55
C ASN A 294 -4.83 -26.42 -18.45
N THR A 295 -5.16 -25.13 -18.49
CA THR A 295 -6.24 -24.62 -19.35
C THR A 295 -5.75 -24.15 -20.72
N LEU A 296 -4.70 -23.31 -20.75
CA LEU A 296 -4.13 -22.79 -22.00
C LEU A 296 -3.13 -23.76 -22.65
N LYS A 297 -2.74 -24.82 -21.94
CA LYS A 297 -1.77 -25.83 -22.41
C LYS A 297 -0.46 -25.18 -22.91
N MET A 298 -0.04 -24.09 -22.26
CA MET A 298 1.20 -23.42 -22.60
C MET A 298 2.40 -24.24 -22.14
N GLU A 299 3.41 -24.36 -23.00
CA GLU A 299 4.67 -24.97 -22.62
C GLU A 299 5.38 -24.13 -21.54
N LYS A 300 6.02 -24.81 -20.58
CA LYS A 300 6.79 -24.17 -19.50
C LYS A 300 7.73 -23.09 -20.03
N GLN A 301 8.46 -23.37 -21.12
CA GLN A 301 9.42 -22.43 -21.70
C GLN A 301 8.76 -21.21 -22.35
N ALA A 302 7.54 -21.33 -22.86
CA ALA A 302 6.79 -20.17 -23.34
C ALA A 302 6.40 -19.23 -22.19
N ILE A 303 6.07 -19.78 -21.01
CA ILE A 303 5.75 -19.00 -19.81
C ILE A 303 7.01 -18.30 -19.26
N ILE A 304 8.13 -19.03 -19.15
CA ILE A 304 9.44 -18.47 -18.76
C ILE A 304 9.84 -17.35 -19.73
N ALA A 305 9.60 -17.53 -21.03
CA ALA A 305 9.92 -16.52 -22.02
C ALA A 305 9.08 -15.25 -21.89
N CYS A 306 7.86 -15.34 -21.35
CA CYS A 306 6.95 -14.21 -21.16
C CYS A 306 6.26 -14.24 -19.78
N PRO A 307 6.97 -13.96 -18.67
CA PRO A 307 6.39 -14.10 -17.32
C PRO A 307 5.29 -13.07 -16.99
N LYS A 308 5.03 -12.13 -17.91
CA LYS A 308 3.96 -11.13 -17.82
C LYS A 308 2.58 -11.76 -17.63
N PHE A 309 2.36 -12.98 -18.11
CA PHE A 309 1.10 -13.71 -17.88
C PHE A 309 0.76 -13.82 -16.38
N LEU A 310 1.76 -14.05 -15.52
CA LEU A 310 1.58 -14.22 -14.08
C LEU A 310 1.19 -12.94 -13.34
N MET A 311 1.33 -11.78 -13.99
CA MET A 311 0.94 -10.49 -13.40
C MET A 311 -0.56 -10.21 -13.56
N TYR A 312 -1.15 -10.64 -14.68
CA TYR A 312 -2.53 -10.33 -14.99
C TYR A 312 -3.51 -11.16 -14.16
N SER A 313 -4.74 -10.68 -14.04
CA SER A 313 -5.80 -11.44 -13.37
C SER A 313 -6.25 -12.58 -14.27
N THR A 314 -6.21 -13.81 -13.77
CA THR A 314 -6.79 -14.97 -14.46
C THR A 314 -8.27 -14.72 -14.75
N GLU A 315 -9.05 -14.42 -13.72
CA GLU A 315 -10.52 -14.31 -13.85
C GLU A 315 -10.98 -13.05 -14.56
N LYS A 316 -10.35 -11.89 -14.32
CA LYS A 316 -10.81 -10.62 -14.90
C LYS A 316 -10.22 -10.32 -16.26
N ARG A 317 -9.19 -11.05 -16.72
CA ARG A 317 -8.50 -10.72 -17.97
C ARG A 317 -8.14 -11.93 -18.80
N LEU A 318 -7.40 -12.89 -18.26
CA LEU A 318 -6.87 -13.97 -19.10
C LEU A 318 -7.98 -14.92 -19.57
N ARG A 319 -8.87 -15.34 -18.66
CA ARG A 319 -9.98 -16.24 -18.94
C ARG A 319 -11.01 -15.63 -19.89
N PRO A 320 -11.59 -14.43 -19.64
CA PRO A 320 -12.59 -13.87 -20.55
C PRO A 320 -12.06 -13.67 -21.97
N ARG A 321 -10.79 -13.28 -22.09
CA ARG A 321 -10.13 -13.15 -23.39
C ARG A 321 -9.89 -14.48 -24.07
N TYR A 322 -9.48 -15.49 -23.32
CA TYR A 322 -9.32 -16.84 -23.87
C TYR A 322 -10.64 -17.42 -24.35
N ASP A 323 -11.73 -17.22 -23.60
CA ASP A 323 -13.06 -17.71 -23.97
C ASP A 323 -13.54 -17.07 -25.28
N VAL A 324 -13.38 -15.75 -25.43
CA VAL A 324 -13.63 -15.03 -26.70
C VAL A 324 -12.82 -15.64 -27.84
N LEU A 325 -11.50 -15.78 -27.66
CA LEU A 325 -10.63 -16.33 -28.70
C LEU A 325 -11.03 -17.76 -29.08
N LYS A 326 -11.38 -18.60 -28.09
CA LYS A 326 -11.82 -19.98 -28.30
C LYS A 326 -13.09 -20.05 -29.15
N ILE A 327 -14.06 -19.16 -28.92
CA ILE A 327 -15.30 -19.07 -29.72
C ILE A 327 -14.99 -18.62 -31.15
N LEU A 328 -14.13 -17.60 -31.32
CA LEU A 328 -13.75 -17.14 -32.65
C LEU A 328 -13.01 -18.23 -33.44
N ASN A 329 -12.14 -18.97 -32.77
CA ASN A 329 -11.39 -20.08 -33.37
C ASN A 329 -12.30 -21.25 -33.75
N SER A 330 -13.29 -21.59 -32.92
CA SER A 330 -14.26 -22.66 -33.26
C SER A 330 -15.14 -22.29 -34.45
N LYS A 331 -15.38 -20.99 -34.67
CA LYS A 331 -16.04 -20.44 -35.87
C LYS A 331 -15.10 -20.21 -37.06
N LYS A 332 -13.81 -20.56 -36.92
CA LYS A 332 -12.78 -20.36 -37.96
C LYS A 332 -12.59 -18.90 -38.39
N LEU A 333 -12.97 -17.94 -37.52
CA LEU A 333 -12.81 -16.50 -37.77
C LEU A 333 -11.39 -16.01 -37.46
N ILE A 334 -10.68 -16.74 -36.61
CA ILE A 334 -9.26 -16.55 -36.29
C ILE A 334 -8.59 -17.90 -36.17
N GLU A 335 -7.26 -17.89 -36.20
CA GLU A 335 -6.44 -19.04 -35.81
C GLU A 335 -5.66 -18.71 -34.52
N ILE A 336 -5.86 -19.51 -33.47
CA ILE A 336 -5.08 -19.40 -32.24
C ILE A 336 -3.75 -20.12 -32.45
N GLY A 337 -2.72 -19.36 -32.80
CA GLY A 337 -1.35 -19.87 -32.81
C GLY A 337 -0.82 -20.20 -31.41
N LYS A 338 0.32 -20.92 -31.35
CA LYS A 338 0.98 -21.32 -30.09
C LYS A 338 1.40 -20.14 -29.20
N LYS A 339 1.57 -18.94 -29.76
CA LYS A 339 1.97 -17.73 -29.02
C LYS A 339 0.73 -17.01 -28.49
N MET A 340 0.47 -17.11 -27.19
CA MET A 340 -0.70 -16.51 -26.49
C MET A 340 -0.61 -14.98 -26.28
N ASN A 341 0.16 -14.26 -27.09
CA ASN A 341 0.41 -12.82 -26.91
C ASN A 341 -0.86 -11.95 -27.04
N TYR A 342 -1.88 -12.46 -27.74
CA TYR A 342 -3.19 -11.80 -27.88
C TYR A 342 -3.85 -11.51 -26.52
N LEU A 343 -3.61 -12.35 -25.50
CA LEU A 343 -4.13 -12.14 -24.15
C LEU A 343 -3.48 -10.92 -23.45
N LEU A 344 -2.30 -10.50 -23.91
CA LEU A 344 -1.48 -9.46 -23.29
C LEU A 344 -1.70 -8.07 -23.89
N VAL A 345 -2.39 -7.94 -25.03
CA VAL A 345 -2.64 -6.63 -25.67
C VAL A 345 -3.48 -5.72 -24.77
N THR A 346 -3.47 -4.42 -25.02
CA THR A 346 -4.31 -3.46 -24.27
C THR A 346 -5.80 -3.82 -24.39
N GLU A 347 -6.62 -3.44 -23.42
CA GLU A 347 -8.08 -3.64 -23.47
C GLU A 347 -8.72 -3.09 -24.74
N LYS A 348 -8.43 -1.83 -25.08
CA LYS A 348 -8.89 -1.19 -26.33
C LYS A 348 -8.64 -2.08 -27.55
N ARG A 349 -7.36 -2.43 -27.80
CA ARG A 349 -6.98 -3.31 -28.92
C ARG A 349 -7.63 -4.70 -28.85
N PHE A 350 -7.83 -5.26 -27.66
CA PHE A 350 -8.48 -6.57 -27.55
C PHE A 350 -9.95 -6.47 -27.98
N LEU A 351 -10.67 -5.47 -27.46
CA LEU A 351 -12.06 -5.21 -27.82
C LEU A 351 -12.22 -4.94 -29.31
N GLU A 352 -11.41 -4.03 -29.86
CA GLU A 352 -11.45 -3.68 -31.28
C GLU A 352 -11.20 -4.91 -32.17
N ASN A 353 -10.13 -5.66 -31.89
CA ASN A 353 -9.69 -6.72 -32.81
C ASN A 353 -10.42 -8.06 -32.65
N TYR A 354 -10.98 -8.34 -31.46
CA TYR A 354 -11.53 -9.66 -31.14
C TYR A 354 -12.95 -9.64 -30.58
N VAL A 355 -13.53 -8.48 -30.27
CA VAL A 355 -14.91 -8.42 -29.77
C VAL A 355 -15.78 -7.63 -30.75
N ILE A 356 -15.51 -6.35 -30.93
CA ILE A 356 -16.28 -5.44 -31.77
C ILE A 356 -16.19 -5.86 -33.24
N LYS A 357 -14.98 -6.16 -33.73
CA LYS A 357 -14.77 -6.61 -35.12
C LYS A 357 -15.65 -7.80 -35.50
N PHE A 358 -15.96 -8.68 -34.53
CA PHE A 358 -16.70 -9.92 -34.78
C PHE A 358 -18.12 -9.92 -34.17
N ALA A 359 -18.63 -8.76 -33.74
CA ALA A 359 -19.90 -8.67 -33.06
C ALA A 359 -21.09 -9.08 -33.94
N ASN A 360 -20.97 -8.88 -35.27
CA ASN A 360 -21.99 -9.25 -36.23
C ASN A 360 -21.96 -10.74 -36.57
N GLU A 361 -20.78 -11.37 -36.73
CA GLU A 361 -20.70 -12.82 -37.00
C GLU A 361 -20.92 -13.68 -35.74
N VAL A 362 -20.67 -13.10 -34.56
CA VAL A 362 -20.83 -13.77 -33.27
C VAL A 362 -21.63 -12.91 -32.30
N PRO A 363 -22.98 -12.91 -32.40
CA PRO A 363 -23.82 -12.26 -31.40
C PRO A 363 -23.56 -12.83 -30.01
N GLY A 364 -23.48 -11.96 -28.99
CA GLY A 364 -23.21 -12.38 -27.61
C GLY A 364 -21.74 -12.32 -27.18
N LEU A 365 -20.80 -11.94 -28.07
CA LEU A 365 -19.36 -12.00 -27.78
C LEU A 365 -18.93 -10.98 -26.71
N LEU A 366 -19.60 -9.84 -26.65
CA LEU A 366 -19.36 -8.82 -25.62
C LEU A 366 -19.79 -9.33 -24.24
N GLU A 367 -20.92 -10.04 -24.16
CA GLU A 367 -21.45 -10.66 -22.95
C GLU A 367 -20.50 -11.75 -22.42
N VAL A 368 -19.90 -12.52 -23.33
CA VAL A 368 -18.83 -13.47 -22.97
C VAL A 368 -17.62 -12.73 -22.40
N TYR A 369 -17.15 -11.66 -23.07
CA TYR A 369 -16.01 -10.87 -22.59
C TYR A 369 -16.25 -10.23 -21.23
N MET A 370 -17.46 -9.72 -20.98
CA MET A 370 -17.84 -9.07 -19.72
C MET A 370 -18.08 -10.08 -18.58
N GLY A 371 -18.00 -11.39 -18.85
CA GLY A 371 -18.16 -12.43 -17.85
C GLY A 371 -19.60 -12.62 -17.37
N THR A 372 -20.61 -12.25 -18.17
CA THR A 372 -22.01 -12.55 -17.85
C THR A 372 -22.31 -14.02 -18.11
N THR A 373 -22.19 -14.83 -17.06
CA THR A 373 -23.14 -15.93 -16.88
C THR A 373 -24.53 -15.31 -16.77
N LYS A 374 -25.33 -15.37 -17.83
CA LYS A 374 -26.79 -15.45 -17.66
C LYS A 374 -27.03 -16.74 -16.86
N THR A 375 -27.12 -16.63 -15.53
CA THR A 375 -27.85 -17.60 -14.72
C THR A 375 -29.29 -17.53 -15.24
N LYS A 376 -29.65 -18.49 -16.10
CA LYS A 376 -31.05 -18.69 -16.50
C LYS A 376 -31.77 -19.22 -15.26
N ARG A 377 -32.67 -18.37 -14.76
CA ARG A 377 -33.91 -18.57 -14.00
C ARG A 377 -33.91 -19.65 -12.92
#